data_AF-A0A8H8SLD7-F1
#
_entry.id   AF-A0A8H8SLD7-F1
#
_cell.length_a   1.000
_cell.length_b   1.000
_cell.length_c   1.000
_cell.angle_alpha   90.00
_cell.angle_beta   90.00
_cell.angle_gamma   90.00
#
_symmetry.space_group_name_H-M   'P 1'
#
loop_
_entity.id
_entity.type
_entity.pdbx_description
1 polymer ?
#
loop_
_entity_poly.entity_id
_entity_poly.type
_entity_poly.pdbx_seq_one_letter_code
_entity_poly.pdbx_strand_id
1 'polypeptide(L)'
;MLMVLLQVLWSFRLSYNTFRRGLFSLSDEDYRWAIFRAKVPAWVFRIFNFGFIALAQNVLLFLMALPAHHALFQYDIPLGTSDYILTFLTLCNFAIQFTADNQQYAYQTYKHSRPADKTRDVAEQAEKDKESTAYGPRAWPGARMEWSDEDVKRGFITRGLWAWSRHPNFLCEQLTWYFQALFPILASITGRNALADAAKLDVDADTLTALWPLVPPLALSALFIASTQFTESISKGKYPTYEAYQSRVGMFSPTDTLWKGLFLRARGQLDKVNALVYGQGAHAKME
;
A
#
# COMPACT_ATOMS: atom_id res chain seq x y z
N MET A 1 -13.31 -15.72 16.30
CA MET A 1 -13.29 -14.37 16.91
C MET A 1 -12.02 -13.58 16.59
N LEU A 2 -10.83 -14.19 16.64
CA LEU A 2 -9.55 -13.55 16.34
C LEU A 2 -9.51 -12.82 14.97
N MET A 3 -9.89 -13.50 13.88
CA MET A 3 -9.92 -12.89 12.54
C MET A 3 -10.85 -11.68 12.46
N VAL A 4 -12.02 -11.75 13.11
CA VAL A 4 -12.98 -10.63 13.15
C VAL A 4 -12.37 -9.42 13.85
N LEU A 5 -11.67 -9.62 14.97
CA LEU A 5 -10.98 -8.53 15.66
C LEU A 5 -9.93 -7.86 14.75
N LEU A 6 -9.10 -8.65 14.06
CA LEU A 6 -8.11 -8.13 13.13
C LEU A 6 -8.75 -7.39 11.94
N GLN A 7 -9.88 -7.91 11.42
CA GLN A 7 -10.66 -7.28 10.36
C GLN A 7 -11.25 -5.94 10.78
N VAL A 8 -11.77 -5.85 12.01
CA VAL A 8 -12.31 -4.63 12.59
C VAL A 8 -11.20 -3.59 12.78
N LEU A 9 -10.03 -4.00 13.30
CA LEU A 9 -8.85 -3.11 13.43
C LEU A 9 -8.39 -2.57 12.07
N TRP A 10 -8.29 -3.44 11.05
CA TRP A 10 -7.96 -3.03 9.68
C TRP A 10 -8.99 -2.04 9.12
N SER A 11 -10.27 -2.29 9.35
CA SER A 11 -11.37 -1.45 8.88
C SER A 11 -11.38 -0.07 9.56
N PHE A 12 -11.13 0.00 10.88
CA PHE A 12 -10.96 1.27 11.58
C PHE A 12 -9.78 2.07 11.05
N ARG A 13 -8.65 1.40 10.80
CA ARG A 13 -7.45 2.02 10.21
C ARG A 13 -7.73 2.61 8.82
N LEU A 14 -8.38 1.85 7.95
CA LEU A 14 -8.79 2.29 6.61
C LEU A 14 -9.75 3.48 6.68
N SER A 15 -10.79 3.39 7.51
CA SER A 15 -11.77 4.45 7.70
C SER A 15 -11.13 5.72 8.22
N TYR A 16 -10.22 5.62 9.21
CA TYR A 16 -9.45 6.77 9.70
C TYR A 16 -8.60 7.41 8.60
N ASN A 17 -7.87 6.62 7.81
CA ASN A 17 -7.04 7.13 6.72
C ASN A 17 -7.87 7.78 5.60
N THR A 18 -9.06 7.26 5.34
CA THR A 18 -10.01 7.79 4.36
C THR A 18 -10.61 9.11 4.85
N PHE A 19 -11.04 9.14 6.11
CA PHE A 19 -11.61 10.33 6.77
C PHE A 19 -10.67 11.52 6.74
N ARG A 20 -9.42 11.35 7.23
CA ARG A 20 -8.43 12.44 7.30
C ARG A 20 -8.04 12.99 5.93
N ARG A 21 -8.24 12.23 4.85
CA ARG A 21 -7.97 12.65 3.46
C ARG A 21 -9.16 13.36 2.81
N GLY A 22 -10.28 13.50 3.51
CA GLY A 22 -11.49 14.13 2.99
C GLY A 22 -12.27 13.28 1.99
N LEU A 23 -11.97 11.97 1.88
CA LEU A 23 -12.56 11.09 0.87
C LEU A 23 -14.02 10.69 1.16
N PHE A 24 -14.60 11.15 2.28
CA PHE A 24 -16.03 11.03 2.57
C PHE A 24 -16.85 12.22 2.07
N SER A 25 -16.22 13.16 1.35
CA SER A 25 -16.92 14.25 0.67
C SER A 25 -17.88 13.68 -0.39
N LEU A 26 -19.15 14.07 -0.33
CA LEU A 26 -20.18 13.63 -1.30
C LEU A 26 -20.06 14.36 -2.64
N SER A 27 -19.32 15.47 -2.69
CA SER A 27 -19.16 16.30 -3.89
C SER A 27 -17.89 15.99 -4.69
N ASP A 28 -16.94 15.26 -4.12
CA ASP A 28 -15.63 15.06 -4.71
C ASP A 28 -15.49 13.63 -5.28
N GLU A 29 -14.96 13.52 -6.49
CA GLU A 29 -14.55 12.24 -7.08
C GLU A 29 -13.02 12.08 -7.05
N ASP A 30 -12.54 10.83 -7.07
CA ASP A 30 -11.10 10.57 -7.26
C ASP A 30 -10.64 11.15 -8.60
N TYR A 31 -9.65 12.04 -8.56
CA TYR A 31 -9.12 12.75 -9.73
C TYR A 31 -8.69 11.82 -10.89
N ARG A 32 -8.34 10.56 -10.59
CA ARG A 32 -7.97 9.55 -11.58
C ARG A 32 -9.13 9.25 -12.54
N TRP A 33 -10.37 9.34 -12.07
CA TRP A 33 -11.56 9.12 -12.90
C TRP A 33 -11.75 10.20 -13.95
N ALA A 34 -11.54 11.48 -13.59
CA ALA A 34 -11.58 12.58 -14.55
C ALA A 34 -10.52 12.40 -15.65
N ILE A 35 -9.29 12.04 -15.27
CA ILE A 35 -8.19 11.78 -16.22
C ILE A 35 -8.51 10.58 -17.12
N PHE A 36 -9.03 9.49 -16.57
CA PHE A 36 -9.38 8.31 -17.35
C PHE A 36 -10.52 8.61 -18.34
N ARG A 37 -11.57 9.31 -17.87
CA ARG A 37 -12.72 9.71 -18.70
C ARG A 37 -12.31 10.60 -19.88
N ALA A 38 -11.30 11.45 -19.69
CA ALA A 38 -10.75 12.28 -20.76
C ALA A 38 -9.94 11.49 -21.82
N LYS A 39 -9.47 10.28 -21.49
CA LYS A 39 -8.61 9.46 -22.37
C LYS A 39 -9.35 8.42 -23.20
N VAL A 40 -10.62 8.13 -22.90
CA VAL A 40 -11.39 7.07 -23.56
C VAL A 40 -12.70 7.60 -24.13
N PRO A 41 -13.23 7.01 -25.22
CA PRO A 41 -14.56 7.36 -25.72
C PRO A 41 -15.65 7.14 -24.66
N ALA A 42 -16.68 7.99 -24.67
CA ALA A 42 -17.75 7.96 -23.66
C ALA A 42 -18.46 6.59 -23.55
N TRP A 43 -18.60 5.85 -24.66
CA TRP A 43 -19.21 4.52 -24.64
C TRP A 43 -18.32 3.47 -23.95
N VAL A 44 -16.99 3.55 -24.14
CA VAL A 44 -16.02 2.69 -23.43
C VAL A 44 -16.07 2.99 -21.94
N PHE A 45 -16.10 4.27 -21.57
CA PHE A 45 -16.24 4.68 -20.17
C PHE A 45 -17.53 4.13 -19.54
N ARG A 46 -18.67 4.16 -20.25
CA ARG A 46 -19.93 3.59 -19.75
C ARG A 46 -19.85 2.08 -19.52
N ILE A 47 -19.30 1.32 -20.47
CA ILE A 47 -19.11 -0.14 -20.32
C ILE A 47 -18.16 -0.43 -19.15
N PHE A 48 -17.04 0.29 -19.10
CA PHE A 48 -16.07 0.17 -18.00
C PHE A 48 -16.73 0.49 -16.65
N ASN A 49 -17.45 1.58 -16.53
CA ASN A 49 -18.12 1.99 -15.30
C ASN A 49 -19.12 0.92 -14.84
N PHE A 50 -19.93 0.39 -15.75
CA PHE A 50 -20.85 -0.69 -15.41
C PHE A 50 -20.14 -1.98 -14.99
N GLY A 51 -19.21 -2.49 -15.82
CA GLY A 51 -18.56 -3.76 -15.54
C GLY A 51 -17.58 -3.72 -14.37
N PHE A 52 -16.73 -2.70 -14.32
CA PHE A 52 -15.67 -2.61 -13.32
C PHE A 52 -16.14 -1.97 -12.01
N ILE A 53 -16.85 -0.84 -12.07
CA ILE A 53 -17.25 -0.11 -10.86
C ILE A 53 -18.51 -0.73 -10.26
N ALA A 54 -19.57 -0.92 -11.05
CA ALA A 54 -20.84 -1.42 -10.51
C ALA A 54 -20.84 -2.93 -10.24
N LEU A 55 -20.21 -3.75 -11.10
CA LEU A 55 -20.24 -5.21 -10.92
C LEU A 55 -19.00 -5.74 -10.19
N ALA A 56 -17.80 -5.52 -10.71
CA ALA A 56 -16.60 -6.16 -10.18
C ALA A 56 -16.31 -5.78 -8.72
N GLN A 57 -16.56 -4.53 -8.29
CA GLN A 57 -16.37 -4.13 -6.89
C GLN A 57 -17.29 -4.91 -5.93
N ASN A 58 -18.56 -5.12 -6.29
CA ASN A 58 -19.48 -5.91 -5.47
C ASN A 58 -19.03 -7.37 -5.36
N VAL A 59 -18.55 -7.96 -6.46
CA VAL A 59 -17.98 -9.31 -6.46
C VAL A 59 -16.73 -9.37 -5.58
N LEU A 60 -15.80 -8.42 -5.70
CA LEU A 60 -14.58 -8.39 -4.89
C LEU A 60 -14.87 -8.22 -3.39
N LEU A 61 -15.85 -7.39 -3.03
CA LEU A 61 -16.31 -7.24 -1.64
C LEU A 61 -16.93 -8.52 -1.09
N PHE A 62 -17.73 -9.22 -1.90
CA PHE A 62 -18.25 -10.53 -1.54
C PHE A 62 -17.13 -11.55 -1.35
N LEU A 63 -16.19 -11.61 -2.29
CA LEU A 63 -15.05 -12.52 -2.23
C LEU A 63 -14.21 -12.28 -0.96
N MET A 64 -14.04 -11.04 -0.50
CA MET A 64 -13.32 -10.73 0.74
C MET A 64 -13.89 -11.42 2.00
N ALA A 65 -15.15 -11.87 1.98
CA ALA A 65 -15.72 -12.64 3.09
C ALA A 65 -15.28 -14.11 3.11
N LEU A 66 -14.69 -14.63 2.03
CA LEU A 66 -14.36 -16.06 1.89
C LEU A 66 -13.42 -16.61 2.97
N PRO A 67 -12.34 -15.92 3.38
CA PRO A 67 -11.49 -16.44 4.45
C PRO A 67 -12.23 -16.59 5.78
N ALA A 68 -13.03 -15.60 6.15
CA ALA A 68 -13.85 -15.65 7.36
C ALA A 68 -14.93 -16.74 7.26
N HIS A 69 -15.59 -16.86 6.11
CA HIS A 69 -16.55 -17.93 5.84
C HIS A 69 -15.90 -19.31 6.01
N HIS A 70 -14.72 -19.55 5.44
CA HIS A 70 -14.04 -20.83 5.56
C HIS A 70 -13.64 -21.15 7.01
N ALA A 71 -13.20 -20.14 7.77
CA ALA A 71 -12.88 -20.30 9.19
C ALA A 71 -14.12 -20.63 10.06
N LEU A 72 -15.33 -20.21 9.68
CA LEU A 72 -16.55 -20.53 10.43
C LEU A 72 -16.87 -22.02 10.44
N PHE A 73 -16.52 -22.75 9.37
CA PHE A 73 -16.75 -24.19 9.26
C PHE A 73 -15.60 -25.02 9.87
N GLN A 74 -14.64 -24.37 10.54
CA GLN A 74 -13.50 -25.00 11.24
C GLN A 74 -13.65 -24.95 12.77
N TYR A 75 -14.89 -24.94 13.27
CA TYR A 75 -15.22 -24.60 14.66
C TYR A 75 -14.59 -25.51 15.74
N ASP A 76 -14.16 -26.72 15.38
CA ASP A 76 -13.52 -27.67 16.31
C ASP A 76 -11.99 -27.59 16.36
N ILE A 77 -11.37 -26.70 15.56
CA ILE A 77 -9.91 -26.54 15.54
C ILE A 77 -9.49 -25.48 16.56
N PRO A 78 -8.75 -25.85 17.63
CA PRO A 78 -8.24 -24.86 18.58
C PRO A 78 -7.19 -23.96 17.92
N LEU A 79 -6.97 -22.77 18.48
CA LEU A 79 -5.92 -21.86 17.99
C LEU A 79 -4.55 -22.53 18.08
N GLY A 80 -3.86 -22.62 16.96
CA GLY A 80 -2.53 -23.18 16.83
C GLY A 80 -1.44 -22.10 16.82
N THR A 81 -0.19 -22.55 16.82
CA THR A 81 0.99 -21.67 16.73
C THR A 81 0.96 -20.78 15.48
N SER A 82 0.45 -21.30 14.35
CA SER A 82 0.26 -20.54 13.11
C SER A 82 -0.64 -19.33 13.27
N ASP A 83 -1.73 -19.44 14.04
CA ASP A 83 -2.66 -18.34 14.28
C ASP A 83 -1.99 -17.19 15.06
N TYR A 84 -1.17 -17.52 16.06
CA TYR A 84 -0.43 -16.53 16.84
C TYR A 84 0.65 -15.84 16.00
N ILE A 85 1.39 -16.61 15.18
CA ILE A 85 2.38 -16.04 14.26
C ILE A 85 1.71 -15.11 13.25
N LEU A 86 0.62 -15.55 12.61
CA LEU A 86 -0.12 -14.72 11.65
C LEU A 86 -0.71 -13.47 12.31
N THR A 87 -1.18 -13.58 13.54
CA THR A 87 -1.67 -12.42 14.32
C THR A 87 -0.55 -11.42 14.55
N PHE A 88 0.61 -11.88 15.02
CA PHE A 88 1.77 -11.02 15.22
C PHE A 88 2.20 -10.32 13.92
N LEU A 89 2.33 -11.08 12.83
CA LEU A 89 2.68 -10.55 11.51
C LEU A 89 1.66 -9.52 11.02
N THR A 90 0.36 -9.77 11.24
CA THR A 90 -0.73 -8.85 10.87
C THR A 90 -0.65 -7.55 11.66
N LEU A 91 -0.41 -7.60 12.97
CA LEU A 91 -0.26 -6.41 13.80
C LEU A 91 0.98 -5.59 13.44
N CYS A 92 2.12 -6.26 13.18
CA CYS A 92 3.32 -5.61 12.65
C CYS A 92 3.03 -4.93 11.30
N ASN A 93 2.32 -5.63 10.41
CA ASN A 93 1.92 -5.10 9.13
C ASN A 93 1.02 -3.85 9.26
N PHE A 94 0.06 -3.85 10.19
CA PHE A 94 -0.75 -2.66 10.48
C PHE A 94 0.10 -1.49 10.99
N ALA A 95 1.07 -1.74 11.86
CA ALA A 95 1.96 -0.69 12.35
C ALA A 95 2.83 -0.08 11.22
N ILE A 96 3.35 -0.92 10.33
CA ILE A 96 4.12 -0.48 9.15
C ILE A 96 3.21 0.32 8.21
N GLN A 97 2.01 -0.20 7.94
CA GLN A 97 1.03 0.46 7.07
C GLN A 97 0.61 1.82 7.62
N PHE A 98 0.27 1.88 8.91
CA PHE A 98 -0.09 3.12 9.59
C PHE A 98 1.06 4.12 9.56
N THR A 99 2.31 3.65 9.70
CA THR A 99 3.49 4.49 9.56
C THR A 99 3.63 5.03 8.13
N ALA A 100 3.46 4.18 7.11
CA ALA A 100 3.52 4.58 5.70
C ALA A 100 2.46 5.62 5.33
N ASP A 101 1.22 5.43 5.80
CA ASP A 101 0.12 6.37 5.60
C ASP A 101 0.40 7.72 6.29
N ASN A 102 0.92 7.70 7.52
CA ASN A 102 1.29 8.93 8.22
C ASN A 102 2.49 9.65 7.56
N GLN A 103 3.48 8.92 7.05
CA GLN A 103 4.59 9.50 6.27
C GLN A 103 4.07 10.22 5.02
N GLN A 104 3.19 9.57 4.25
CA GLN A 104 2.59 10.15 3.06
C GLN A 104 1.73 11.37 3.40
N TYR A 105 0.90 11.27 4.45
CA TYR A 105 0.05 12.37 4.86
C TYR A 105 0.88 13.57 5.33
N ALA A 106 1.89 13.35 6.19
CA ALA A 106 2.79 14.40 6.65
C ALA A 106 3.45 15.14 5.48
N TYR A 107 3.97 14.39 4.50
CA TYR A 107 4.58 14.95 3.31
C TYR A 107 3.59 15.76 2.46
N GLN A 108 2.39 15.23 2.19
CA GLN A 108 1.40 15.95 1.37
C GLN A 108 0.89 17.20 2.08
N THR A 109 0.64 17.14 3.39
CA THR A 109 0.26 18.33 4.18
C THR A 109 1.35 19.40 4.10
N TYR A 110 2.62 19.04 4.31
CA TYR A 110 3.74 19.97 4.20
C TYR A 110 3.87 20.59 2.80
N LYS A 111 3.72 19.77 1.75
CA LYS A 111 3.76 20.23 0.37
C LYS A 111 2.64 21.21 0.02
N HIS A 112 1.43 20.98 0.54
CA HIS A 112 0.26 21.82 0.28
C HIS A 112 0.20 23.06 1.16
N SER A 113 0.93 23.10 2.28
CA SER A 113 0.96 24.27 3.16
C SER A 113 1.85 25.40 2.63
N ARG A 114 2.77 25.10 1.70
CA ARG A 114 3.55 26.12 1.01
C ARG A 114 2.71 26.86 -0.04
N PRO A 115 2.60 28.21 0.05
CA PRO A 115 1.87 28.97 -0.95
C PRO A 115 2.53 28.80 -2.33
N ALA A 116 1.69 28.68 -3.37
CA ALA A 116 2.14 28.61 -4.76
C ALA A 116 2.81 29.91 -5.24
N ASP A 117 2.64 31.00 -4.50
CA ASP A 117 3.13 32.34 -4.79
C ASP A 117 4.06 32.83 -3.66
N LYS A 118 5.20 33.43 -4.02
CA LYS A 118 6.31 33.78 -3.11
C LYS A 118 6.04 35.02 -2.24
N THR A 119 4.79 35.42 -2.07
CA THR A 119 4.35 36.72 -1.53
C THR A 119 3.82 36.68 -0.10
N ARG A 120 3.90 35.56 0.62
CA ARG A 120 3.55 35.49 2.05
C ARG A 120 4.77 35.18 2.90
N ASP A 121 4.87 35.88 4.04
CA ASP A 121 5.91 35.71 5.07
C ASP A 121 6.14 34.22 5.39
N VAL A 122 7.19 33.68 4.78
CA VAL A 122 7.52 32.24 4.78
C VAL A 122 7.78 31.74 6.20
N ALA A 123 8.21 32.63 7.10
CA ALA A 123 8.53 32.31 8.49
C ALA A 123 7.29 32.01 9.34
N GLU A 124 6.23 32.83 9.26
CA GLU A 124 5.03 32.67 10.09
C GLU A 124 4.20 31.44 9.67
N GLN A 125 4.10 31.20 8.35
CA GLN A 125 3.41 30.02 7.83
C GLN A 125 4.18 28.74 8.18
N ALA A 126 5.51 28.74 8.07
CA ALA A 126 6.34 27.58 8.45
C ALA A 126 6.24 27.24 9.94
N GLU A 127 5.99 28.22 10.81
CA GLU A 127 5.82 28.00 12.25
C GLU A 127 4.44 27.43 12.59
N LYS A 128 3.36 27.99 12.04
CA LYS A 128 1.99 27.44 12.16
C LYS A 128 1.90 26.02 11.62
N ASP A 129 2.56 25.75 10.50
CA ASP A 129 2.50 24.44 9.89
C ASP A 129 3.26 23.39 10.74
N LYS A 130 4.35 23.75 11.44
CA LYS A 130 5.06 22.87 12.40
C LYS A 130 4.20 22.43 13.59
N GLU A 131 3.12 23.15 13.90
CA GLU A 131 2.16 22.80 14.94
C GLU A 131 1.07 21.84 14.46
N SER A 132 1.00 21.54 13.16
CA SER A 132 0.05 20.59 12.59
C SER A 132 0.16 19.22 13.23
N THR A 133 -0.96 18.54 13.47
CA THR A 133 -0.96 17.15 13.94
C THR A 133 -0.44 16.18 12.87
N ALA A 134 -0.35 16.65 11.61
CA ALA A 134 0.13 15.89 10.46
C ALA A 134 1.65 15.72 10.44
N TYR A 135 2.40 16.73 10.89
CA TYR A 135 3.86 16.76 10.83
C TYR A 135 4.43 17.63 11.97
N GLY A 136 5.62 17.31 12.47
CA GLY A 136 6.20 17.98 13.65
C GLY A 136 6.15 17.11 14.92
N PRO A 137 6.44 17.66 16.12
CA PRO A 137 6.61 16.88 17.35
C PRO A 137 5.38 16.08 17.78
N ARG A 138 4.18 16.56 17.42
CA ARG A 138 2.89 15.90 17.72
C ARG A 138 2.51 14.81 16.71
N ALA A 139 3.23 14.68 15.59
CA ALA A 139 2.95 13.67 14.58
C ALA A 139 3.29 12.25 15.07
N TRP A 140 2.77 11.25 14.35
CA TRP A 140 3.13 9.85 14.56
C TRP A 140 4.66 9.68 14.53
N PRO A 141 5.30 8.99 15.51
CA PRO A 141 6.76 8.94 15.63
C PRO A 141 7.46 8.51 14.34
N GLY A 142 6.95 7.50 13.64
CA GLY A 142 7.51 7.02 12.38
C GLY A 142 7.33 7.96 11.17
N ALA A 143 6.63 9.08 11.34
CA ALA A 143 6.38 10.10 10.32
C ALA A 143 6.98 11.47 10.66
N ARG A 144 7.71 11.59 11.79
CA ARG A 144 8.42 12.81 12.19
C ARG A 144 9.68 13.02 11.36
N MET A 145 9.50 13.40 10.10
CA MET A 145 10.59 13.68 9.18
C MET A 145 10.67 15.17 8.90
N GLU A 146 11.90 15.66 8.79
CA GLU A 146 12.15 17.01 8.30
C GLU A 146 12.06 17.01 6.78
N TRP A 147 11.10 17.77 6.25
CA TRP A 147 10.89 17.94 4.82
C TRP A 147 11.61 19.20 4.33
N SER A 148 12.17 19.16 3.12
CA SER A 148 12.90 20.30 2.52
C SER A 148 12.16 20.93 1.34
N ASP A 149 12.61 22.11 0.89
CA ASP A 149 12.19 22.69 -0.39
C ASP A 149 12.51 21.80 -1.59
N GLU A 150 13.59 21.03 -1.53
CA GLU A 150 13.93 20.06 -2.57
C GLU A 150 12.91 18.91 -2.63
N ASP A 151 12.43 18.43 -1.48
CA ASP A 151 11.39 17.41 -1.40
C ASP A 151 10.06 17.91 -2.00
N VAL A 152 9.73 19.19 -1.78
CA VAL A 152 8.55 19.84 -2.39
C VAL A 152 8.71 20.02 -3.89
N LYS A 153 9.89 20.48 -4.34
CA LYS A 153 10.23 20.62 -5.76
C LYS A 153 10.20 19.29 -6.50
N ARG A 154 10.64 18.21 -5.86
CA ARG A 154 10.54 16.84 -6.40
C ARG A 154 9.08 16.41 -6.56
N GLY A 155 8.24 16.78 -5.59
CA GLY A 155 6.78 16.64 -5.67
C GLY A 155 6.22 15.29 -5.25
N PHE A 156 7.06 14.33 -4.86
CA PHE A 156 6.70 13.06 -4.25
C PHE A 156 7.68 12.65 -3.14
N ILE A 157 7.21 11.82 -2.21
CA ILE A 157 8.01 11.28 -1.10
C ILE A 157 8.96 10.18 -1.58
N THR A 158 10.18 10.15 -1.05
CA THR A 158 11.22 9.14 -1.36
C THR A 158 11.97 8.65 -0.13
N ARG A 159 11.58 9.12 1.07
CA ARG A 159 12.27 8.87 2.35
C ARG A 159 11.41 7.99 3.27
N GLY A 160 12.05 7.41 4.27
CA GLY A 160 11.37 6.48 5.17
C GLY A 160 11.05 5.16 4.49
N LEU A 161 9.82 4.66 4.68
CA LEU A 161 9.37 3.41 4.03
C LEU A 161 9.32 3.56 2.50
N TRP A 162 9.14 4.79 2.02
CA TRP A 162 9.09 5.11 0.59
C TRP A 162 10.47 4.94 -0.09
N ALA A 163 11.57 4.93 0.65
CA ALA A 163 12.88 4.60 0.07
C ALA A 163 13.00 3.11 -0.32
N TRP A 164 12.18 2.25 0.27
CA TRP A 164 12.23 0.79 0.12
C TRP A 164 11.11 0.26 -0.78
N SER A 165 9.96 0.92 -0.80
CA SER A 165 8.85 0.58 -1.67
C SER A 165 8.21 1.86 -2.14
N ARG A 166 7.85 1.97 -3.41
CA ARG A 166 7.14 3.15 -3.91
C ARG A 166 5.72 3.24 -3.41
N HIS A 167 5.14 2.14 -2.91
CA HIS A 167 3.81 2.07 -2.31
C HIS A 167 3.81 1.13 -1.10
N PRO A 168 4.49 1.49 0.01
CA PRO A 168 4.63 0.61 1.16
C PRO A 168 3.28 0.33 1.83
N ASN A 169 2.38 1.31 1.83
CA ASN A 169 1.01 1.13 2.32
C ASN A 169 0.18 0.17 1.44
N PHE A 170 0.38 0.15 0.12
CA PHE A 170 -0.29 -0.79 -0.78
C PHE A 170 0.28 -2.20 -0.67
N LEU A 171 1.59 -2.34 -0.42
CA LEU A 171 2.16 -3.64 -0.07
C LEU A 171 1.50 -4.19 1.20
N CYS A 172 1.45 -3.40 2.27
CA CYS A 172 0.84 -3.84 3.52
C CYS A 172 -0.66 -4.13 3.38
N GLU A 173 -1.36 -3.38 2.54
CA GLU A 173 -2.77 -3.64 2.24
C GLU A 173 -2.94 -5.02 1.61
N GLN A 174 -2.14 -5.33 0.58
CA GLN A 174 -2.14 -6.64 -0.06
C GLN A 174 -1.79 -7.76 0.93
N LEU A 175 -0.73 -7.59 1.71
CA LEU A 175 -0.32 -8.57 2.74
C LEU A 175 -1.43 -8.85 3.75
N THR A 176 -2.24 -7.86 4.12
CA THR A 176 -3.37 -8.06 5.02
C THR A 176 -4.36 -9.09 4.44
N TRP A 177 -4.68 -9.00 3.15
CA TRP A 177 -5.60 -9.94 2.51
C TRP A 177 -5.03 -11.36 2.46
N TYR A 178 -3.72 -11.48 2.17
CA TYR A 178 -3.05 -12.79 2.21
C TYR A 178 -3.01 -13.36 3.63
N PHE A 179 -2.74 -12.56 4.66
CA PHE A 179 -2.77 -13.05 6.04
C PHE A 179 -4.16 -13.51 6.45
N GLN A 180 -5.22 -12.78 6.08
CA GLN A 180 -6.61 -13.22 6.31
C GLN A 180 -6.90 -14.55 5.61
N ALA A 181 -6.45 -14.71 4.36
CA ALA A 181 -6.58 -15.97 3.62
C ALA A 181 -5.81 -17.13 4.27
N LEU A 182 -4.63 -16.87 4.84
CA LEU A 182 -3.76 -17.89 5.41
C LEU A 182 -4.27 -18.47 6.74
N PHE A 183 -5.07 -17.73 7.52
CA PHE A 183 -5.64 -18.25 8.77
C PHE A 183 -6.38 -19.58 8.59
N PRO A 184 -7.47 -19.66 7.80
CA PRO A 184 -8.19 -20.91 7.61
C PRO A 184 -7.38 -21.97 6.85
N ILE A 185 -6.43 -21.57 6.01
CA ILE A 185 -5.56 -22.50 5.26
C ILE A 185 -4.63 -23.23 6.23
N LEU A 186 -3.89 -22.47 7.04
CA LEU A 186 -2.93 -23.04 7.98
C LEU A 186 -3.61 -23.80 9.09
N ALA A 187 -4.76 -23.33 9.60
CA ALA A 187 -5.56 -24.06 10.57
C ALA A 187 -5.99 -25.45 10.03
N SER A 188 -6.36 -25.55 8.75
CA SER A 188 -6.68 -26.84 8.11
C SER A 188 -5.47 -27.77 8.07
N ILE A 189 -4.30 -27.24 7.71
CA ILE A 189 -3.04 -27.99 7.57
C ILE A 189 -2.53 -28.48 8.93
N THR A 190 -2.67 -27.69 9.99
CA THR A 190 -2.22 -28.05 11.33
C THR A 190 -3.22 -28.92 12.09
N GLY A 191 -4.52 -28.77 11.82
CA GLY A 191 -5.59 -29.53 12.49
C GLY A 191 -5.83 -30.92 11.89
N ARG A 192 -5.62 -31.09 10.58
CA ARG A 192 -5.43 -32.41 9.99
C ARG A 192 -3.97 -32.81 10.25
N ASN A 193 -3.65 -34.09 10.40
CA ASN A 193 -2.24 -34.55 10.32
C ASN A 193 -1.76 -34.43 8.85
N ALA A 194 -1.86 -33.23 8.26
CA ALA A 194 -1.71 -32.99 6.84
C ALA A 194 -0.29 -33.22 6.37
N LEU A 195 0.72 -33.19 7.25
CA LEU A 195 2.08 -33.64 6.90
C LEU A 195 2.14 -35.14 6.58
N ALA A 196 1.28 -35.97 7.19
CA ALA A 196 1.17 -37.40 6.90
C ALA A 196 0.30 -37.68 5.66
N ASP A 197 -0.72 -36.84 5.41
CA ASP A 197 -1.60 -36.98 4.24
C ASP A 197 -1.05 -36.31 2.97
N ALA A 198 -0.33 -35.18 3.08
CA ALA A 198 0.34 -34.51 1.97
C ALA A 198 1.48 -35.33 1.36
N ALA A 199 2.04 -36.27 2.13
CA ALA A 199 3.00 -37.26 1.63
C ALA A 199 2.40 -38.23 0.60
N LYS A 200 1.06 -38.31 0.50
CA LYS A 200 0.37 -39.15 -0.50
C LYS A 200 0.10 -38.44 -1.82
N LEU A 201 0.33 -37.13 -1.92
CA LEU A 201 0.17 -36.30 -3.12
C LEU A 201 -1.11 -36.59 -3.94
N ASP A 202 -2.18 -37.03 -3.29
CA ASP A 202 -3.47 -37.23 -3.93
C ASP A 202 -4.18 -35.88 -3.90
N VAL A 203 -4.10 -35.13 -5.00
CA VAL A 203 -4.75 -33.82 -5.12
C VAL A 203 -6.24 -34.06 -5.32
N ASP A 204 -6.96 -34.22 -4.22
CA ASP A 204 -8.42 -34.33 -4.21
C ASP A 204 -9.09 -32.95 -4.30
N ALA A 205 -10.39 -32.96 -4.60
CA ALA A 205 -11.20 -31.73 -4.69
C ALA A 205 -11.20 -30.93 -3.36
N ASP A 206 -10.97 -31.60 -2.24
CA ASP A 206 -10.91 -30.99 -0.91
C ASP A 206 -9.65 -30.14 -0.73
N THR A 207 -8.51 -30.59 -1.27
CA THR A 207 -7.25 -29.82 -1.26
C THR A 207 -7.35 -28.54 -2.08
N LEU A 208 -8.01 -28.58 -3.24
CA LEU A 208 -8.26 -27.38 -4.05
C LEU A 208 -9.22 -26.40 -3.36
N THR A 209 -10.26 -26.94 -2.71
CA THR A 209 -11.22 -26.14 -1.95
C THR A 209 -10.56 -25.43 -0.76
N ALA A 210 -9.60 -26.09 -0.09
CA ALA A 210 -8.85 -25.48 1.00
C ALA A 210 -8.05 -24.23 0.59
N LEU A 211 -7.68 -24.09 -0.69
CA LEU A 211 -6.95 -22.93 -1.21
C LEU A 211 -7.86 -21.78 -1.67
N TRP A 212 -9.18 -21.99 -1.70
CA TRP A 212 -10.16 -20.97 -2.10
C TRP A 212 -10.03 -19.62 -1.38
N PRO A 213 -9.64 -19.56 -0.09
CA PRO A 213 -9.39 -18.28 0.59
C PRO A 213 -8.32 -17.40 -0.09
N LEU A 214 -7.47 -17.94 -1.00
CA LEU A 214 -6.50 -17.16 -1.78
C LEU A 214 -7.11 -16.43 -2.99
N VAL A 215 -8.32 -16.78 -3.42
CA VAL A 215 -8.95 -16.14 -4.60
C VAL A 215 -9.11 -14.61 -4.41
N PRO A 216 -9.64 -14.11 -3.28
CA PRO A 216 -9.78 -12.67 -3.04
C PRO A 216 -8.44 -11.89 -3.06
N PRO A 217 -7.40 -12.26 -2.29
CA PRO A 217 -6.14 -11.51 -2.32
C PRO A 217 -5.48 -11.52 -3.70
N LEU A 218 -5.57 -12.62 -4.47
CA LEU A 218 -5.06 -12.69 -5.83
C LEU A 218 -5.80 -11.71 -6.76
N ALA A 219 -7.13 -11.71 -6.73
CA ALA A 219 -7.94 -10.83 -7.55
C ALA A 219 -7.72 -9.34 -7.21
N LEU A 220 -7.66 -9.02 -5.92
CA LEU A 220 -7.38 -7.65 -5.46
C LEU A 220 -5.95 -7.21 -5.74
N SER A 221 -4.96 -8.09 -5.66
CA SER A 221 -3.58 -7.79 -6.07
C SER A 221 -3.49 -7.46 -7.56
N ALA A 222 -4.16 -8.23 -8.43
CA ALA A 222 -4.19 -7.93 -9.86
C ALA A 222 -4.80 -6.55 -10.15
N LEU A 223 -5.91 -6.23 -9.47
CA LEU A 223 -6.54 -4.92 -9.50
C LEU A 223 -5.58 -3.80 -9.05
N PHE A 224 -4.89 -4.02 -7.92
CA PHE A 224 -3.95 -3.05 -7.36
C PHE A 224 -2.75 -2.81 -8.27
N ILE A 225 -2.22 -3.83 -8.93
CA ILE A 225 -1.14 -3.69 -9.92
C ILE A 225 -1.58 -2.75 -11.03
N ALA A 226 -2.72 -3.02 -11.67
CA ALA A 226 -3.23 -2.19 -12.78
C ALA A 226 -3.52 -0.75 -12.33
N SER A 227 -4.17 -0.58 -11.18
CA SER A 227 -4.48 0.74 -10.59
C SER A 227 -3.23 1.53 -10.23
N THR A 228 -2.21 0.85 -9.69
CA THR A 228 -0.93 1.46 -9.33
C THR A 228 -0.17 1.89 -10.58
N GLN A 229 -0.10 1.05 -11.61
CA GLN A 229 0.53 1.40 -12.89
C GLN A 229 -0.12 2.63 -13.53
N PHE A 230 -1.45 2.71 -13.53
CA PHE A 230 -2.15 3.90 -14.01
C PHE A 230 -1.81 5.14 -13.18
N THR A 231 -1.83 5.03 -11.85
CA THR A 231 -1.49 6.12 -10.93
C THR A 231 -0.03 6.59 -11.13
N GLU A 232 0.90 5.66 -11.30
CA GLU A 232 2.30 5.97 -11.58
C GLU A 232 2.50 6.62 -12.95
N SER A 233 1.68 6.26 -13.96
CA SER A 233 1.73 6.92 -15.27
C SER A 233 1.38 8.40 -15.18
N ILE A 234 0.44 8.76 -14.30
CA ILE A 234 0.08 10.16 -14.02
C ILE A 234 1.23 10.86 -13.30
N SER A 235 1.81 10.22 -12.28
CA SER A 235 2.97 10.75 -11.55
C SER A 235 4.17 10.97 -12.47
N LYS A 236 4.45 10.04 -13.39
CA LYS A 236 5.51 10.17 -14.39
C LYS A 236 5.28 11.37 -15.33
N GLY A 237 4.02 11.64 -15.71
CA GLY A 237 3.68 12.83 -16.49
C GLY A 237 3.80 14.15 -15.71
N LYS A 238 3.65 14.11 -14.38
CA LYS A 238 3.69 15.29 -13.51
C LYS A 238 5.09 15.63 -12.99
N TYR A 239 5.93 14.62 -12.75
CA TYR A 239 7.18 14.75 -12.02
C TYR A 239 8.37 14.22 -12.84
N PRO A 240 9.27 15.08 -13.33
CA PRO A 240 10.37 14.68 -14.22
C PRO A 240 11.30 13.60 -13.65
N THR A 241 11.49 13.57 -12.34
CA THR A 241 12.40 12.62 -11.67
C THR A 241 11.72 11.31 -11.25
N TYR A 242 10.42 11.16 -11.49
CA TYR A 242 9.67 9.98 -11.03
C TYR A 242 10.07 8.71 -11.78
N GLU A 243 10.45 8.81 -13.05
CA GLU A 243 10.96 7.66 -13.81
C GLU A 243 12.28 7.13 -13.23
N ALA A 244 13.19 8.02 -12.82
CA ALA A 244 14.40 7.63 -12.12
C ALA A 244 14.06 6.90 -10.81
N TYR A 245 13.04 7.37 -10.09
CA TYR A 245 12.56 6.71 -8.87
C TYR A 245 11.96 5.32 -9.14
N GLN A 246 11.19 5.15 -10.21
CA GLN A 246 10.68 3.83 -10.65
C GLN A 246 11.80 2.84 -10.99
N SER A 247 12.89 3.34 -11.58
CA SER A 247 14.07 2.55 -11.89
C SER A 247 14.88 2.15 -10.64
N ARG A 248 14.83 2.97 -9.59
CA ARG A 248 15.65 2.79 -8.37
C ARG A 248 14.97 1.99 -7.28
N VAL A 249 13.69 2.24 -7.04
CA VAL A 249 12.91 1.70 -5.93
C VAL A 249 11.86 0.75 -6.49
N GLY A 250 11.55 -0.34 -5.81
CA GLY A 250 10.55 -1.33 -6.19
C GLY A 250 9.13 -0.84 -5.99
N MET A 251 8.19 -1.34 -6.81
CA MET A 251 6.79 -0.85 -6.75
C MET A 251 6.14 -1.18 -5.41
N PHE A 252 6.20 -2.46 -5.02
CA PHE A 252 5.65 -2.95 -3.76
C PHE A 252 6.73 -3.55 -2.85
N SER A 253 7.64 -4.36 -3.39
CA SER A 253 8.58 -5.16 -2.59
C SER A 253 9.91 -4.44 -2.30
N PRO A 254 10.37 -4.39 -1.03
CA PRO A 254 11.71 -3.92 -0.67
C PRO A 254 12.86 -4.69 -1.33
N THR A 255 12.65 -5.98 -1.59
CA THR A 255 13.68 -6.82 -2.24
C THR A 255 13.91 -6.40 -3.69
N ASP A 256 12.86 -5.94 -4.40
CA ASP A 256 13.00 -5.39 -5.76
C ASP A 256 13.88 -4.12 -5.75
N THR A 257 13.77 -3.29 -4.71
CA THR A 257 14.66 -2.12 -4.53
C THR A 257 16.13 -2.52 -4.39
N LEU A 258 16.41 -3.62 -3.69
CA LEU A 258 17.78 -4.14 -3.54
C LEU A 258 18.32 -4.64 -4.89
N TRP A 259 17.54 -5.46 -5.59
CA TRP A 259 17.92 -6.00 -6.89
C TRP A 259 18.14 -4.90 -7.94
N LYS A 260 17.24 -3.91 -7.98
CA LYS A 260 17.40 -2.72 -8.84
C LYS A 260 18.67 -1.94 -8.51
N GLY A 261 18.97 -1.74 -7.23
CA GLY A 261 20.21 -1.08 -6.80
C GLY A 261 21.46 -1.82 -7.27
N LEU A 262 21.50 -3.15 -7.07
CA LEU A 262 22.61 -4.00 -7.53
C LEU A 262 22.79 -3.94 -9.05
N PHE A 263 21.68 -4.01 -9.79
CA PHE A 263 21.69 -3.95 -11.25
C PHE A 263 22.16 -2.59 -11.79
N LEU A 264 21.70 -1.49 -11.19
CA LEU A 264 22.16 -0.15 -11.53
C LEU A 264 23.66 0.04 -11.22
N ARG A 265 24.15 -0.56 -10.12
CA ARG A 265 25.56 -0.54 -9.75
C ARG A 265 26.41 -1.30 -10.78
N ALA A 266 25.98 -2.50 -11.16
CA ALA A 266 26.65 -3.29 -12.19
C ALA A 266 26.75 -2.57 -13.55
N ARG A 267 25.81 -1.66 -13.83
CA ARG A 267 25.80 -0.82 -15.05
C ARG A 267 26.52 0.53 -14.91
N GLY A 268 27.08 0.86 -13.74
CA GLY A 268 27.68 2.17 -13.47
C GLY A 268 26.69 3.34 -13.51
N GLN A 269 25.39 3.07 -13.33
CA GLN A 269 24.31 4.06 -13.42
C GLN A 269 23.73 4.46 -12.07
N LEU A 270 24.11 3.76 -10.99
CA LEU A 270 23.53 3.95 -9.66
C LEU A 270 23.65 5.39 -9.18
N ASP A 271 24.84 5.99 -9.26
CA ASP A 271 25.08 7.35 -8.75
C ASP A 271 24.30 8.40 -9.54
N LYS A 272 24.24 8.23 -10.87
CA LYS A 272 23.42 9.09 -11.74
C LYS A 272 21.95 9.02 -11.37
N VAL A 273 21.41 7.82 -11.18
CA VAL A 273 20.00 7.62 -10.79
C VAL A 273 19.74 8.18 -9.40
N ASN A 274 20.63 7.92 -8.44
CA ASN A 274 20.49 8.45 -7.08
C ASN A 274 20.56 9.98 -7.06
N ALA A 275 21.44 10.60 -7.85
CA ALA A 275 21.50 12.06 -7.98
C ALA A 275 20.21 12.64 -8.57
N LEU A 276 19.58 11.96 -9.54
CA LEU A 276 18.29 12.37 -10.10
C LEU A 276 17.15 12.25 -9.09
N VAL A 277 17.14 11.20 -8.27
CA VAL A 277 16.06 10.94 -7.30
C VAL A 277 16.23 11.77 -6.03
N TYR A 278 17.42 11.78 -5.44
CA TYR A 278 17.69 12.30 -4.11
C TYR A 278 18.42 13.66 -4.11
N GLY A 279 18.95 14.10 -5.25
CA GLY A 279 19.78 15.31 -5.35
C GLY A 279 21.28 15.02 -5.16
N GLN A 280 22.14 15.96 -5.58
CA GLN A 280 23.59 15.79 -5.65
C GLN A 280 24.31 15.75 -4.27
N GLY A 281 23.63 15.98 -3.15
CA GLY A 281 24.22 16.03 -1.80
C GLY A 281 23.84 14.89 -0.85
N ALA A 282 22.92 13.99 -1.22
CA ALA A 282 22.35 13.02 -0.30
C ALA A 282 23.25 11.79 -0.01
N HIS A 283 24.25 11.53 -0.86
CA HIS A 283 25.12 10.36 -0.73
C HIS A 283 26.37 10.57 0.13
N ALA A 284 26.73 11.82 0.47
CA ALA A 284 27.92 12.11 1.28
C ALA A 284 27.78 11.74 2.78
N LYS A 285 26.63 11.19 3.21
CA LYS A 285 26.35 10.86 4.63
C LYS A 285 26.00 9.39 4.89
N MET A 286 26.13 8.51 3.90
CA MET A 286 25.87 7.06 4.06
C MET A 286 27.03 6.19 3.55
N GLU A 287 28.26 6.71 3.63
CA GLU A 287 29.49 5.89 3.62
C GLU A 287 30.00 5.70 5.05
#